data_AF-A0A1V1P2J9-F1
#
_entry.id   AF-A0A1V1P2J9-F1
#
_cell.length_a   1.000
_cell.length_b   1.000
_cell.length_c   1.000
_cell.angle_alpha   90.00
_cell.angle_beta   90.00
_cell.angle_gamma   90.00
#
_symmetry.space_group_name_H-M   'P 1'
#
loop_
_entity.id
_entity.type
_entity.pdbx_description
1 polymer ?
#
loop_
_entity_poly.entity_id
_entity_poly.type
_entity_poly.pdbx_seq_one_letter_code
_entity_poly.pdbx_strand_id
1 'polypeptide(L)'
;YNNKELFFNGFDISEIEMFQSTYIDRETSQFEDLSDINTFSEFNIKATIKRADMFFPLRYLLPFFIAFFMLILCYYIKNNQKYYLVVSSLLITGIVNIKVFQDIASTDIIHIKLFFFISYVCMTIYVMILIVNNRKKPIQRRII
;
A
#
# COMPACT_ATOMS: atom_id res chain seq x y z
N TYR A 1 -36.13 -12.74 -5.54
CA TYR A 1 -35.39 -11.78 -6.39
C TYR A 1 -33.94 -12.20 -6.43
N ASN A 2 -33.41 -12.45 -7.62
CA ASN A 2 -32.07 -13.02 -7.86
C ASN A 2 -30.97 -12.04 -7.39
N ASN A 3 -30.07 -12.53 -6.55
CA ASN A 3 -28.79 -11.89 -6.23
C ASN A 3 -27.95 -11.76 -7.51
N LYS A 4 -28.06 -10.62 -8.19
CA LYS A 4 -27.00 -10.14 -9.07
C LYS A 4 -26.07 -9.30 -8.22
N GLU A 5 -24.85 -9.77 -8.07
CA GLU A 5 -23.72 -9.00 -7.54
C GLU A 5 -23.68 -7.66 -8.27
N LEU A 6 -23.95 -6.58 -7.53
CA LEU A 6 -23.91 -5.21 -8.03
C LEU A 6 -22.47 -4.73 -7.99
N PHE A 7 -21.77 -4.93 -9.11
CA PHE A 7 -20.44 -4.35 -9.32
C PHE A 7 -20.56 -2.85 -9.57
N PHE A 8 -20.11 -2.03 -8.63
CA PHE A 8 -20.01 -0.57 -8.81
C PHE A 8 -18.53 -0.18 -8.79
N ASN A 9 -18.01 0.35 -9.90
CA ASN A 9 -16.65 0.92 -10.02
C ASN A 9 -15.49 0.04 -9.48
N GLY A 10 -15.52 -1.27 -9.68
CA GLY A 10 -14.42 -2.17 -9.29
C GLY A 10 -14.35 -2.51 -7.79
N PHE A 11 -15.41 -2.24 -7.04
CA PHE A 11 -15.57 -2.66 -5.65
C PHE A 11 -16.58 -3.81 -5.54
N ASP A 12 -16.21 -4.85 -4.79
CA ASP A 12 -17.10 -5.96 -4.46
C ASP A 12 -17.98 -5.58 -3.27
N ILE A 13 -19.28 -5.44 -3.51
CA ILE A 13 -20.28 -5.14 -2.48
C ILE A 13 -20.87 -6.47 -2.05
N SER A 14 -20.17 -7.16 -1.15
CA SER A 14 -20.52 -8.53 -0.73
C SER A 14 -21.64 -8.60 0.29
N GLU A 15 -21.88 -7.52 1.05
CA GLU A 15 -22.88 -7.47 2.12
C GLU A 15 -23.55 -6.09 2.16
N ILE A 16 -24.84 -6.05 1.82
CA ILE A 16 -25.73 -4.89 2.04
C ILE A 16 -26.70 -5.32 3.13
N GLU A 17 -26.49 -4.83 4.35
CA GLU A 17 -27.41 -5.06 5.46
C GLU A 17 -28.33 -3.83 5.58
N MET A 18 -29.64 -4.06 5.52
CA MET A 18 -30.66 -3.02 5.69
C MET A 18 -31.25 -3.17 7.09
N PHE A 19 -30.98 -2.19 7.96
CA PHE A 19 -31.52 -2.13 9.30
C PHE A 19 -32.59 -1.05 9.36
N GLN A 20 -33.80 -1.42 9.75
CA GLN A 20 -34.86 -0.48 10.08
C GLN A 20 -34.87 -0.29 11.59
N SER A 21 -34.51 0.91 12.05
CA SER A 21 -34.60 1.28 13.47
C SER A 21 -35.69 2.31 13.66
N THR A 22 -36.61 2.04 14.58
CA THR A 22 -37.63 2.99 15.02
C THR A 22 -37.14 3.61 16.32
N TYR A 23 -36.89 4.92 16.32
CA TYR A 23 -36.57 5.66 17.54
C TYR A 23 -37.82 6.40 18.02
N ILE A 24 -38.08 6.32 19.33
CA ILE A 24 -39.13 7.12 19.98
C ILE A 24 -38.39 8.28 20.63
N ASP A 25 -38.51 9.46 20.04
CA ASP A 25 -37.98 10.68 20.62
C ASP A 25 -38.74 10.98 21.92
N ARG A 26 -38.00 11.03 23.02
CA ARG A 26 -38.54 11.34 24.35
C ARG A 26 -37.93 12.63 24.87
N GLU A 27 -37.66 13.60 24.01
CA GLU A 27 -37.39 14.95 24.47
C GLU A 27 -38.69 15.77 24.47
N THR A 28 -39.07 16.17 25.69
CA THR A 28 -40.11 17.16 26.03
C THR A 28 -41.58 16.76 25.82
N SER A 29 -42.18 16.12 26.82
CA SER A 29 -43.51 16.54 27.29
C SER A 29 -43.82 15.94 28.66
N GLN A 30 -43.79 16.79 29.70
CA GLN A 30 -44.53 16.53 30.92
C GLN A 30 -45.97 16.97 30.66
N PHE A 31 -46.90 16.01 30.67
CA PHE A 31 -48.35 16.13 30.54
C PHE A 31 -48.91 16.42 29.12
N GLU A 32 -49.93 15.63 28.78
CA GLU A 32 -50.92 15.74 27.70
C GLU A 32 -50.74 14.82 26.46
N ASP A 33 -51.84 14.10 26.21
CA ASP A 33 -52.23 13.18 25.13
C ASP A 33 -51.25 12.10 24.61
N LEU A 34 -51.63 10.83 24.86
CA LEU A 34 -50.94 9.62 24.38
C LEU A 34 -51.20 9.32 22.88
N SER A 35 -51.91 10.18 22.15
CA SER A 35 -52.30 9.93 20.76
C SER A 35 -51.19 10.22 19.74
N ASP A 36 -50.20 11.05 20.09
CA ASP A 36 -49.23 11.59 19.13
C ASP A 36 -47.80 11.12 19.46
N ILE A 37 -47.59 9.80 19.50
CA ILE A 37 -46.22 9.26 19.47
C ILE A 37 -45.69 9.46 18.05
N ASN A 38 -44.88 10.50 17.85
CA ASN A 38 -44.15 10.71 16.61
C ASN A 38 -43.08 9.62 16.44
N THR A 39 -43.43 8.54 15.73
CA THR A 39 -42.49 7.49 15.33
C THR A 39 -41.77 7.90 14.04
N PHE A 40 -40.44 8.01 14.09
CA PHE A 40 -39.60 8.20 12.91
C PHE A 40 -38.97 6.87 12.50
N SER A 41 -39.10 6.50 11.23
CA SER A 41 -38.46 5.31 10.66
C SER A 41 -37.16 5.71 9.97
N GLU A 42 -36.03 5.21 10.47
CA GLU A 42 -34.72 5.39 9.82
C GLU A 42 -34.30 4.08 9.13
N PHE A 43 -33.95 4.17 7.85
CA PHE A 43 -33.38 3.07 7.08
C PHE A 43 -31.87 3.25 7.00
N ASN A 44 -31.12 2.46 7.76
CA ASN A 44 -29.67 2.45 7.73
C ASN A 44 -29.18 1.35 6.76
N ILE A 45 -28.51 1.77 5.69
CA ILE A 45 -27.85 0.87 4.74
C ILE A 45 -26.39 0.79 5.13
N LYS A 46 -25.96 -0.37 5.62
CA LYS A 46 -24.55 -0.65 5.89
C LYS A 46 -24.00 -1.50 4.76
N ALA A 47 -23.05 -0.95 4.02
CA ALA A 47 -22.33 -1.67 2.98
C ALA A 47 -20.88 -1.92 3.44
N THR A 48 -20.47 -3.18 3.48
CA THR A 48 -19.08 -3.54 3.75
C THR A 48 -18.30 -3.56 2.44
N ILE A 49 -17.52 -2.50 2.19
CA ILE A 49 -16.67 -2.40 1.00
C ILE A 49 -15.33 -3.08 1.32
N LYS A 50 -15.10 -4.27 0.74
CA LYS A 50 -13.77 -4.89 0.77
C LYS A 50 -12.90 -4.25 -0.31
N ARG A 51 -11.77 -3.66 0.08
CA ARG A 51 -10.81 -3.11 -0.88
C ARG A 51 -10.23 -4.28 -1.70
N ALA A 52 -10.31 -4.19 -3.02
CA ALA A 52 -9.68 -5.16 -3.91
C ALA A 52 -8.15 -4.98 -3.86
N ASP A 53 -7.51 -5.61 -2.88
CA ASP A 53 -6.07 -5.46 -2.62
C ASP A 53 -5.18 -6.09 -3.71
N MET A 54 -5.74 -6.79 -4.71
CA MET A 54 -4.98 -7.42 -5.79
C MET A 54 -4.16 -6.43 -6.63
N PHE A 55 -4.53 -5.15 -6.68
CA PHE A 55 -3.79 -4.13 -7.44
C PHE A 55 -2.55 -3.61 -6.70
N PHE A 56 -2.52 -3.74 -5.37
CA PHE A 56 -1.41 -3.29 -4.55
C PHE A 56 -0.09 -4.04 -4.82
N PRO A 57 -0.04 -5.38 -4.77
CA PRO A 57 1.21 -6.12 -5.01
C PRO A 57 1.72 -5.90 -6.44
N LEU A 58 0.83 -5.84 -7.43
CA LEU A 58 1.23 -5.63 -8.81
C LEU A 58 1.85 -4.24 -9.03
N ARG A 59 1.33 -3.21 -8.36
CA ARG A 59 1.79 -1.83 -8.54
C ARG A 59 3.10 -1.52 -7.82
N TYR A 60 3.34 -2.08 -6.63
CA TYR A 60 4.51 -1.72 -5.81
C TYR A 60 5.50 -2.87 -5.58
N LEU A 61 5.04 -4.11 -5.36
CA LEU A 61 5.95 -5.23 -5.13
C LEU A 61 6.66 -5.66 -6.42
N LEU A 62 5.96 -5.71 -7.55
CA LEU A 62 6.55 -6.08 -8.84
C LEU A 62 7.76 -5.18 -9.23
N PRO A 63 7.64 -3.84 -9.30
CA PRO A 63 8.79 -2.99 -9.64
C PRO A 63 9.91 -3.06 -8.60
N PHE A 64 9.55 -3.25 -7.33
CA PHE A 64 10.53 -3.45 -6.26
C PHE A 64 11.34 -4.74 -6.47
N PHE A 65 10.68 -5.87 -6.76
CA PHE A 65 11.37 -7.14 -7.02
C PHE A 65 12.21 -7.07 -8.29
N ILE A 66 11.74 -6.42 -9.36
CA ILE A 66 12.53 -6.22 -10.57
C ILE A 66 13.81 -5.43 -10.25
N ALA A 67 13.70 -4.32 -9.50
CA ALA A 67 14.87 -3.57 -9.06
C ALA A 67 15.83 -4.40 -8.20
N PHE A 68 15.30 -5.27 -7.33
CA PHE A 68 16.08 -6.20 -6.51
C PHE A 68 16.83 -7.25 -7.34
N PHE A 69 16.18 -7.87 -8.31
CA PHE A 69 16.83 -8.80 -9.22
C PHE A 69 17.90 -8.12 -10.07
N MET A 70 17.64 -6.90 -10.56
CA MET A 70 18.64 -6.11 -11.30
C MET A 70 19.88 -5.82 -10.45
N LEU A 71 19.69 -5.54 -9.15
CA LEU A 71 20.79 -5.32 -8.21
C LEU A 71 21.65 -6.58 -8.01
N ILE A 72 21.04 -7.77 -7.94
CA ILE A 72 21.75 -9.05 -7.85
C ILE A 72 22.51 -9.31 -9.16
N LEU A 73 21.88 -9.10 -10.32
CA LEU A 73 22.52 -9.28 -11.62
C LEU A 73 23.76 -8.38 -11.76
N CYS A 74 23.74 -7.17 -11.19
CA CYS A 74 24.90 -6.27 -11.18
C CYS A 74 26.14 -6.87 -10.52
N TYR A 75 25.98 -7.80 -9.56
CA TYR A 75 27.10 -8.47 -8.91
C TYR A 75 27.94 -9.27 -9.91
N TYR A 76 27.28 -9.90 -10.89
CA TYR A 76 27.92 -10.75 -11.90
C TYR A 76 28.56 -9.94 -13.04
N ILE A 77 28.18 -8.68 -13.22
CA ILE A 77 28.72 -7.80 -14.26
C ILE A 77 30.12 -7.33 -13.87
N LYS A 78 31.12 -7.70 -14.67
CA LYS A 78 32.53 -7.30 -14.44
C LYS A 78 32.86 -5.89 -14.94
N ASN A 79 31.98 -5.25 -15.71
CA ASN A 79 32.20 -3.94 -16.33
C ASN A 79 31.96 -2.77 -15.36
N ASN A 80 32.61 -1.63 -15.60
CA ASN A 80 32.39 -0.35 -14.91
C ASN A 80 30.95 0.17 -15.08
N GLN A 81 30.21 -0.31 -16.08
CA GLN A 81 28.80 0.04 -16.28
C GLN A 81 27.88 -0.47 -15.16
N LYS A 82 28.33 -1.40 -14.31
CA LYS A 82 27.55 -1.91 -13.16
C LYS A 82 27.14 -0.81 -12.18
N TYR A 83 27.93 0.27 -12.05
CA TYR A 83 27.60 1.37 -11.15
C TYR A 83 26.35 2.13 -11.59
N TYR A 84 26.14 2.31 -12.90
CA TYR A 84 24.93 2.95 -13.41
C TYR A 84 23.69 2.11 -13.12
N LEU A 85 23.77 0.80 -13.33
CA LEU A 85 22.66 -0.11 -13.00
C LEU A 85 22.35 -0.13 -11.49
N VAL A 86 23.39 -0.13 -10.65
CA VAL A 86 23.22 -0.09 -9.19
C VAL A 86 22.55 1.22 -8.74
N VAL A 87 23.02 2.37 -9.25
CA VAL A 87 22.44 3.68 -8.93
C VAL A 87 20.99 3.77 -9.44
N SER A 88 20.72 3.34 -10.67
CA SER A 88 19.37 3.32 -11.23
C SER A 88 18.43 2.42 -10.42
N SER A 89 18.89 1.24 -10.00
CA SER A 89 18.10 0.34 -9.17
C SER A 89 17.76 0.97 -7.83
N LEU A 90 18.72 1.63 -7.18
CA LEU A 90 18.51 2.34 -5.91
C LEU A 90 17.51 3.50 -6.05
N LEU A 91 17.59 4.27 -7.15
CA LEU A 91 16.64 5.34 -7.44
C LEU A 91 15.22 4.81 -7.65
N ILE A 92 15.06 3.71 -8.40
CA ILE A 92 13.76 3.07 -8.62
C ILE A 92 13.17 2.61 -7.28
N THR A 93 13.97 1.92 -6.44
CA THR A 93 13.53 1.47 -5.12
C THR A 93 13.13 2.65 -4.22
N GLY A 94 13.89 3.75 -4.25
CA GLY A 94 13.57 4.98 -3.52
C GLY A 94 12.24 5.61 -3.98
N ILE A 95 12.02 5.74 -5.29
CA ILE A 95 10.77 6.28 -5.85
C ILE A 95 9.57 5.40 -5.47
N VAL A 96 9.71 4.07 -5.55
CA VAL A 96 8.65 3.15 -5.13
C VAL A 96 8.34 3.34 -3.65
N ASN A 97 9.37 3.44 -2.79
CA ASN A 97 9.18 3.65 -1.36
C ASN A 97 8.43 4.97 -1.07
N ILE A 98 8.83 6.08 -1.70
CA ILE A 98 8.13 7.37 -1.55
C ILE A 98 6.68 7.26 -2.00
N LYS A 99 6.41 6.63 -3.15
CA LYS A 99 5.03 6.44 -3.64
C LYS A 99 4.20 5.58 -2.71
N VAL A 100 4.74 4.50 -2.16
CA VAL A 100 4.06 3.68 -1.15
C VAL A 100 3.70 4.51 0.08
N PHE A 101 4.61 5.37 0.54
CA PHE A 101 4.37 6.24 1.70
C PHE A 101 3.28 7.30 1.43
N GLN A 102 3.20 7.81 0.20
CA GLN A 102 2.20 8.78 -0.25
C GLN A 102 0.83 8.15 -0.48
N ASP A 103 0.78 6.99 -1.12
CA ASP A 103 -0.46 6.35 -1.57
C ASP A 103 -1.19 5.60 -0.42
N ILE A 104 -0.46 5.17 0.62
CA ILE A 104 -1.05 4.50 1.79
C ILE A 104 -1.29 5.53 2.90
N ALA A 105 -2.54 5.72 3.32
CA ALA A 105 -2.88 6.53 4.51
C ALA A 105 -2.17 5.97 5.76
N SER A 106 -1.68 6.85 6.64
CA SER A 106 -0.74 6.53 7.73
C SER A 106 -1.24 5.49 8.74
N THR A 107 -2.55 5.26 8.86
CA THR A 107 -3.14 4.45 9.91
C THR A 107 -3.33 2.98 9.55
N ASP A 108 -3.52 2.64 8.27
CA ASP A 108 -4.12 1.35 7.95
C ASP A 108 -3.07 0.27 7.61
N ILE A 109 -1.84 0.64 7.26
CA ILE A 109 -0.84 -0.35 6.84
C ILE A 109 0.61 0.00 7.19
N ILE A 110 0.88 0.20 8.49
CA ILE A 110 2.23 0.49 9.00
C ILE A 110 3.26 -0.60 8.65
N HIS A 111 2.83 -1.86 8.62
CA HIS A 111 3.71 -3.00 8.30
C HIS A 111 4.26 -2.95 6.88
N ILE A 112 3.45 -2.52 5.91
CA ILE A 112 3.89 -2.38 4.51
C ILE A 112 4.90 -1.23 4.39
N LYS A 113 4.60 -0.07 4.97
CA LYS A 113 5.54 1.07 4.98
C LYS A 113 6.88 0.68 5.61
N LEU A 114 6.83 -0.03 6.75
CA LEU A 114 8.01 -0.52 7.44
C LEU A 114 8.81 -1.52 6.58
N PHE A 115 8.11 -2.45 5.91
CA PHE A 115 8.75 -3.42 5.00
C PHE A 115 9.53 -2.73 3.88
N PHE A 116 8.92 -1.77 3.17
CA PHE A 116 9.59 -1.03 2.10
C PHE A 116 10.75 -0.17 2.62
N PHE A 117 10.59 0.43 3.80
CA PHE A 117 11.65 1.20 4.45
C PHE A 117 12.86 0.34 4.82
N ILE A 118 12.66 -0.77 5.54
CA ILE A 118 13.73 -1.71 5.90
C ILE A 118 14.41 -2.25 4.64
N SER A 119 13.62 -2.62 3.64
CA SER A 119 14.13 -3.10 2.36
C SER A 119 15.03 -2.09 1.66
N TYR A 120 14.64 -0.81 1.66
CA TYR A 120 15.44 0.29 1.11
C TYR A 120 16.75 0.51 1.88
N VAL A 121 16.71 0.45 3.21
CA VAL A 121 17.92 0.57 4.06
C VAL A 121 18.88 -0.59 3.78
N CYS A 122 18.39 -1.83 3.75
CA CYS A 122 19.20 -3.02 3.43
C CYS A 122 19.85 -2.91 2.04
N MET A 123 19.09 -2.48 1.04
CA MET A 123 19.58 -2.20 -0.32
C MET A 123 20.72 -1.18 -0.31
N THR A 124 20.56 -0.07 0.42
CA THR A 124 21.56 0.99 0.51
C THR A 124 22.86 0.48 1.16
N ILE A 125 22.75 -0.27 2.26
CA ILE A 125 23.90 -0.90 2.94
C ILE A 125 24.60 -1.87 1.97
N TYR A 126 23.85 -2.72 1.28
CA TYR A 126 24.42 -3.64 0.29
C TYR A 126 25.19 -2.90 -0.81
N VAL A 127 24.63 -1.80 -1.34
CA VAL A 127 25.30 -0.97 -2.34
C VAL A 127 26.58 -0.35 -1.78
N MET A 128 26.57 0.16 -0.54
CA MET A 128 27.79 0.68 0.10
C MET A 128 28.86 -0.40 0.21
N ILE A 129 28.51 -1.62 0.65
CA ILE A 129 29.45 -2.76 0.73
C ILE A 129 30.01 -3.09 -0.66
N LEU A 130 29.16 -3.13 -1.68
CA LEU A 130 29.58 -3.41 -3.06
C LEU A 130 30.58 -2.36 -3.57
N ILE A 131 30.34 -1.07 -3.30
CA ILE A 131 31.24 0.02 -3.68
C ILE A 131 32.59 -0.11 -2.95
N VAL A 132 32.57 -0.35 -1.63
CA VAL A 132 33.79 -0.51 -0.82
C VAL A 132 34.64 -1.69 -1.30
N ASN A 133 34.01 -2.85 -1.56
CA ASN A 133 34.72 -4.04 -2.04
C ASN A 133 35.35 -3.85 -3.43
N ASN A 134 34.73 -3.06 -4.30
CA ASN A 134 35.29 -2.78 -5.62
C ASN A 134 36.43 -1.74 -5.61
N ARG A 135 36.45 -0.81 -4.65
CA ARG A 135 37.56 0.15 -4.49
C ARG A 135 38.88 -0.46 -4.03
N LYS A 136 38.90 -1.72 -3.57
CA LYS A 136 40.15 -2.42 -3.21
C LYS A 136 40.93 -2.99 -4.41
N LYS A 137 40.39 -2.94 -5.64
CA LYS A 137 41.01 -3.47 -6.85
C LYS A 137 41.48 -2.48 -7.97
N PRO A 138 41.36 -1.14 -7.91
CA PRO A 138 41.49 -0.33 -9.13
C PRO A 138 42.85 0.36 -9.39
N ILE A 139 43.94 0.12 -8.65
CA ILE A 139 45.18 0.93 -8.83
C ILE A 139 46.37 0.15 -9.40
N GLN A 140 46.47 -1.17 -9.24
CA GLN A 140 47.64 -1.92 -9.72
C GLN A 140 47.69 -2.18 -11.24
N ARG A 141 46.69 -1.78 -12.03
CA ARG A 141 46.66 -2.01 -13.49
C ARG A 141 46.83 -0.78 -14.37
N ARG A 142 47.10 0.40 -13.80
CA ARG A 142 47.35 1.64 -14.59
C ARG A 142 48.83 2.04 -14.69
N ILE A 143 49.75 1.22 -14.16
CA ILE A 143 51.19 1.47 -14.22
C ILE A 143 51.88 0.21 -14.78
N ILE A 144 51.56 -0.17 -16.03
CA ILE A 144 52.41 -0.98 -16.93
C ILE A 144 52.13 -0.49 -18.34
#